data_AF-A0A6G2K5D4-F1
#
_entry.id   AF-A0A6G2K5D4-F1
#
_cell.length_a   1.000
_cell.length_b   1.000
_cell.length_c   1.000
_cell.angle_alpha   90.00
_cell.angle_beta   90.00
_cell.angle_gamma   90.00
#
_symmetry.space_group_name_H-M   'P 1'
#
loop_
_entity.id
_entity.type
_entity.pdbx_description
1 polymer ?
#
loop_
_entity_poly.entity_id
_entity_poly.type
_entity_poly.pdbx_seq_one_letter_code
_entity_poly.pdbx_strand_id
1 'polypeptide(L)'
;MALLVGAALTAACTISSEAPDAAGLRGPASGTTTTSGAGSEADDAATASGGDEATDQEIPDASRDTLPAAPAASPDVPAEAEAPDGAASAQPDSVEPAPPPAQPAEEEAAEAEPADSSDGGASEEADPTGGAGSEVAAEPPATATPGGDGAAFGARSAVSTVGVGAVYFGMSPEEAAERVGAAWAGTPAGRADCYVITPANGPPGVALWVFHGTVERVDIDTPLLRTPSGLGVGSHLGELRSSLGDKLLVEEHPYLAGWILATFVPTDPNDAAFRIAFDVSGGEVIRYRAGRTEIVELEGCA
;
A
#
# COMPACT_ATOMS: atom_id res chain seq x y z
N MET A 1 20.80 9.45 -63.82
CA MET A 1 19.38 9.76 -64.09
C MET A 1 18.59 9.30 -62.88
N ALA A 2 17.79 10.20 -62.30
CA ALA A 2 16.99 10.10 -61.06
C ALA A 2 17.75 10.21 -59.71
N LEU A 3 17.79 11.46 -59.20
CA LEU A 3 17.87 11.79 -57.76
C LEU A 3 16.55 11.38 -57.08
N LEU A 4 16.62 10.92 -55.83
CA LEU A 4 15.51 11.02 -54.88
C LEU A 4 16.05 11.23 -53.47
N VAL A 5 15.80 12.45 -52.99
CA VAL A 5 16.05 12.97 -51.65
C VAL A 5 14.86 12.55 -50.77
N GLY A 6 15.12 11.87 -49.66
CA GLY A 6 14.11 11.47 -48.66
C GLY A 6 14.30 12.28 -47.38
N ALA A 7 13.27 13.02 -46.99
CA ALA A 7 13.25 14.04 -45.95
C ALA A 7 13.28 13.48 -44.52
N ALA A 8 14.02 14.17 -43.66
CA ALA A 8 13.93 14.05 -42.20
C ALA A 8 12.70 14.83 -41.71
N LEU A 9 11.82 14.15 -40.97
CA LEU A 9 10.66 14.76 -40.30
C LEU A 9 11.03 14.99 -38.83
N THR A 10 11.43 16.21 -38.50
CA THR A 10 11.66 16.66 -37.11
C THR A 10 10.33 17.11 -36.52
N ALA A 11 9.75 16.31 -35.63
CA ALA A 11 8.59 16.72 -34.84
C ALA A 11 9.06 17.51 -33.61
N ALA A 12 8.82 18.81 -33.61
CA ALA A 12 8.95 19.66 -32.43
C ALA A 12 7.61 19.66 -31.68
N CYS A 13 7.58 19.08 -30.48
CA CYS A 13 6.47 19.27 -29.54
C CYS A 13 6.66 20.61 -28.81
N THR A 14 5.86 21.60 -29.17
CA THR A 14 5.68 22.84 -28.42
C THR A 14 4.83 22.56 -27.18
N ILE A 15 5.41 22.78 -26.00
CA ILE A 15 4.75 22.74 -24.70
C ILE A 15 3.88 24.00 -24.59
N SER A 16 2.56 23.82 -24.51
CA SER A 16 1.59 24.89 -24.25
C SER A 16 1.44 25.02 -22.73
N SER A 17 2.04 26.06 -22.15
CA SER A 17 1.81 26.44 -20.76
C SER A 17 0.61 27.38 -20.69
N GLU A 18 -0.55 26.86 -20.28
CA GLU A 18 -1.67 27.67 -19.81
C GLU A 18 -1.74 27.57 -18.29
N ALA A 19 -1.49 28.71 -17.62
CA ALA A 19 -1.67 28.90 -16.20
C ALA A 19 -3.12 29.36 -15.93
N PRO A 20 -3.82 28.83 -14.91
CA PRO A 20 -5.11 29.38 -14.53
C PRO A 20 -4.97 30.67 -13.70
N ASP A 21 -5.81 31.63 -14.09
CA ASP A 21 -6.07 32.92 -13.47
C ASP A 21 -6.26 32.87 -11.95
N ALA A 22 -5.45 33.67 -11.24
CA ALA A 22 -5.68 34.06 -9.86
C ALA A 22 -6.58 35.30 -9.81
N ALA A 23 -7.85 35.12 -9.47
CA ALA A 23 -8.79 36.22 -9.24
C ALA A 23 -9.44 36.15 -7.85
N GLY A 24 -9.17 37.19 -7.04
CA GLY A 24 -10.00 37.68 -5.93
C GLY A 24 -10.10 36.76 -4.69
N LEU A 25 -9.81 37.21 -3.48
CA LEU A 25 -10.54 38.28 -2.81
C LEU A 25 -9.74 38.80 -1.61
N ARG A 26 -9.61 40.14 -1.52
CA ARG A 26 -9.16 40.88 -0.35
C ARG A 26 -10.37 41.32 0.48
N GLY A 27 -10.36 40.96 1.76
CA GLY A 27 -10.44 41.94 2.87
C GLY A 27 -11.81 42.43 3.38
N PRO A 28 -11.83 43.04 4.58
CA PRO A 28 -12.76 42.68 5.66
C PRO A 28 -13.70 43.83 6.11
N ALA A 29 -14.77 43.52 6.85
CA ALA A 29 -15.47 44.50 7.67
C ALA A 29 -16.27 43.87 8.83
N SER A 30 -15.84 44.23 10.05
CA SER A 30 -16.56 44.54 11.29
C SER A 30 -18.06 44.27 11.42
N GLY A 31 -18.40 43.54 12.49
CA GLY A 31 -19.21 44.04 13.62
C GLY A 31 -20.73 44.17 13.45
N THR A 32 -21.49 43.51 14.33
CA THR A 32 -22.26 44.18 15.39
C THR A 32 -22.94 43.17 16.32
N THR A 33 -22.87 43.50 17.59
CA THR A 33 -23.49 42.93 18.77
C THR A 33 -25.02 43.00 18.68
N THR A 34 -25.74 41.99 19.19
CA THR A 34 -27.02 42.20 19.87
C THR A 34 -27.18 41.16 20.97
N THR A 35 -27.41 41.69 22.16
CA THR A 35 -27.66 41.03 23.44
C THR A 35 -29.18 40.97 23.68
N SER A 36 -29.65 39.91 24.34
CA SER A 36 -30.88 39.76 25.15
C SER A 36 -31.33 38.30 25.06
N GLY A 37 -31.51 37.51 26.11
CA GLY A 37 -31.71 37.83 27.53
C GLY A 37 -33.01 37.17 28.01
N ALA A 38 -32.93 36.55 29.20
CA ALA A 38 -33.99 35.85 29.98
C ALA A 38 -34.35 34.45 29.45
N GLY A 39 -34.41 33.38 30.25
CA GLY A 39 -34.48 33.10 31.70
C GLY A 39 -35.01 31.64 31.76
N SER A 40 -34.83 30.78 32.75
CA SER A 40 -34.58 30.92 34.17
C SER A 40 -34.31 29.49 34.71
N GLU A 41 -33.44 29.39 35.72
CA GLU A 41 -33.59 28.67 37.01
C GLU A 41 -34.10 27.19 36.96
N ALA A 42 -33.47 26.20 37.60
CA ALA A 42 -33.06 26.17 39.00
C ALA A 42 -32.28 24.86 39.32
N ASP A 43 -31.31 25.00 40.24
CA ASP A 43 -30.88 24.08 41.34
C ASP A 43 -30.49 22.62 40.99
N ASP A 44 -29.42 22.01 41.52
CA ASP A 44 -28.97 22.03 42.90
C ASP A 44 -27.51 21.55 43.06
N ALA A 45 -26.94 21.84 44.23
CA ALA A 45 -25.53 21.83 44.56
C ALA A 45 -24.99 20.46 45.03
N ALA A 46 -23.69 20.23 44.82
CA ALA A 46 -22.87 19.47 45.76
C ALA A 46 -21.41 19.93 45.72
N THR A 47 -21.07 20.70 46.74
CA THR A 47 -19.77 21.22 47.15
C THR A 47 -18.83 20.09 47.55
N ALA A 48 -17.57 20.12 47.10
CA ALA A 48 -16.46 19.54 47.84
C ALA A 48 -15.18 20.37 47.61
N SER A 49 -14.66 20.85 48.74
CA SER A 49 -13.49 21.69 48.91
C SER A 49 -12.16 20.97 48.69
N GLY A 50 -11.14 21.76 48.38
CA GLY A 50 -9.71 21.41 48.42
C GLY A 50 -9.02 22.16 47.29
N GLY A 51 -8.23 23.20 47.50
CA GLY A 51 -7.32 23.49 48.60
C GLY A 51 -5.98 23.82 47.93
N ASP A 52 -5.61 25.10 47.99
CA ASP A 52 -4.29 25.65 47.67
C ASP A 52 -3.12 24.71 47.98
N GLU A 53 -2.18 24.56 47.04
CA GLU A 53 -0.78 24.93 47.28
C GLU A 53 -0.01 24.96 45.96
N ALA A 54 0.28 26.17 45.49
CA ALA A 54 1.28 26.42 44.47
C ALA A 54 2.66 26.13 45.07
N THR A 55 3.25 24.98 44.70
CA THR A 55 4.69 24.77 44.93
C THR A 55 5.44 25.24 43.70
N ASP A 56 6.01 26.43 43.84
CA ASP A 56 7.10 26.96 43.05
C ASP A 56 8.29 25.98 43.15
N GLN A 57 8.51 25.18 42.11
CA GLN A 57 9.75 24.41 41.97
C GLN A 57 10.67 25.17 41.04
N GLU A 58 11.61 25.87 41.67
CA GLU A 58 12.89 26.32 41.10
C GLU A 58 13.44 25.26 40.14
N ILE A 59 13.55 25.63 38.87
CA ILE A 59 14.34 24.90 37.88
C ILE A 59 15.81 25.31 38.12
N PRO A 60 16.71 24.40 38.57
CA PRO A 60 18.11 24.72 38.65
C PRO A 60 18.71 24.84 37.24
N ASP A 61 19.20 26.05 36.97
CA ASP A 61 20.05 26.43 35.85
C ASP A 61 21.36 25.64 35.93
N ALA A 62 21.41 24.49 35.25
CA ALA A 62 22.63 23.71 35.09
C ALA A 62 23.36 24.18 33.82
N SER A 63 24.27 25.13 34.05
CA SER A 63 25.61 25.24 33.45
C SER A 63 25.88 24.25 32.31
N ARG A 64 25.90 24.71 31.04
CA ARG A 64 27.14 25.14 30.37
C ARG A 64 28.39 24.54 31.00
N ASP A 65 28.83 23.39 30.50
CA ASP A 65 30.26 23.12 30.37
C ASP A 65 30.56 21.89 29.49
N THR A 66 31.54 22.07 28.62
CA THR A 66 32.37 21.03 27.96
C THR A 66 31.78 20.25 26.77
N LEU A 67 31.85 20.85 25.59
CA LEU A 67 32.02 20.13 24.33
C LEU A 67 33.41 19.47 24.30
N PRO A 68 33.55 18.15 24.04
CA PRO A 68 34.84 17.57 23.72
C PRO A 68 35.29 18.03 22.32
N ALA A 69 36.55 18.45 22.28
CA ALA A 69 37.25 18.95 21.10
C ALA A 69 37.21 17.97 19.92
N ALA A 70 36.97 18.54 18.73
CA ALA A 70 37.23 17.88 17.45
C ALA A 70 38.71 17.46 17.36
N PRO A 71 39.05 16.22 16.94
CA PRO A 71 40.41 15.90 16.57
C PRO A 71 40.79 16.65 15.28
N ALA A 72 41.92 17.32 15.37
CA ALA A 72 42.55 18.10 14.33
C ALA A 72 42.85 17.28 13.07
N ALA A 73 42.76 17.99 11.94
CA ALA A 73 43.28 17.62 10.64
C ALA A 73 44.71 17.06 10.73
N SER A 74 44.95 15.96 10.02
CA SER A 74 46.30 15.60 9.55
C SER A 74 46.42 16.03 8.08
N PRO A 75 47.49 16.77 7.72
CA PRO A 75 47.80 17.15 6.34
C PRO A 75 48.67 16.09 5.64
N ASP A 76 48.88 16.31 4.33
CA ASP A 76 49.90 15.72 3.45
C ASP A 76 49.64 14.30 2.90
N VAL A 77 48.95 14.26 1.75
CA VAL A 77 49.27 13.29 0.69
C VAL A 77 49.72 14.10 -0.53
N PRO A 78 50.98 14.00 -0.96
CA PRO A 78 51.44 14.67 -2.17
C PRO A 78 50.86 14.03 -3.42
N ALA A 79 50.56 14.90 -4.37
CA ALA A 79 50.22 14.57 -5.74
C ALA A 79 51.41 13.91 -6.45
N GLU A 80 51.19 12.73 -7.02
CA GLU A 80 51.96 12.25 -8.16
C GLU A 80 50.99 11.91 -9.29
N ALA A 81 51.07 12.77 -10.30
CA ALA A 81 50.50 12.58 -11.60
C ALA A 81 51.43 11.68 -12.40
N GLU A 82 50.93 10.54 -12.90
CA GLU A 82 51.44 9.94 -14.13
C GLU A 82 50.28 9.33 -14.92
N ALA A 83 49.92 10.02 -16.00
CA ALA A 83 49.22 9.42 -17.12
C ALA A 83 50.24 8.64 -17.96
N PRO A 84 49.82 7.52 -18.55
CA PRO A 84 50.24 7.27 -19.92
C PRO A 84 49.05 7.23 -20.88
N ASP A 85 49.20 8.10 -21.88
CA ASP A 85 48.73 7.95 -23.25
C ASP A 85 48.68 6.49 -23.71
N GLY A 86 47.54 6.10 -24.28
CA GLY A 86 47.31 4.73 -24.72
C GLY A 86 46.03 4.59 -25.54
N ALA A 87 45.89 5.42 -26.57
CA ALA A 87 44.88 5.25 -27.61
C ALA A 87 45.04 3.87 -28.28
N ALA A 88 44.03 3.02 -28.15
CA ALA A 88 43.81 1.90 -29.07
C ALA A 88 42.31 1.78 -29.32
N SER A 89 41.89 2.45 -30.39
CA SER A 89 40.61 2.25 -31.05
C SER A 89 40.43 0.78 -31.42
N ALA A 90 39.38 0.15 -30.89
CA ALA A 90 38.82 -1.07 -31.46
C ALA A 90 37.29 -1.00 -31.34
N GLN A 91 36.65 -0.62 -32.44
CA GLN A 91 35.29 -1.04 -32.81
C GLN A 91 35.39 -1.54 -34.27
N PRO A 92 34.48 -2.38 -34.79
CA PRO A 92 33.45 -3.19 -34.13
C PRO A 92 33.51 -4.68 -34.56
N ASP A 93 33.13 -5.61 -33.69
CA ASP A 93 32.66 -6.93 -34.13
C ASP A 93 31.13 -6.90 -34.17
N SER A 94 30.62 -6.94 -35.40
CA SER A 94 29.21 -7.05 -35.73
C SER A 94 28.65 -8.34 -35.13
N VAL A 95 27.88 -8.21 -34.05
CA VAL A 95 27.01 -9.31 -33.61
C VAL A 95 25.86 -9.39 -34.60
N GLU A 96 25.89 -10.46 -35.40
CA GLU A 96 24.82 -10.89 -36.28
C GLU A 96 23.50 -11.01 -35.50
N PRO A 97 22.39 -10.37 -35.94
CA PRO A 97 21.12 -10.50 -35.25
C PRO A 97 20.60 -11.93 -35.37
N ALA A 98 20.31 -12.54 -34.22
CA ALA A 98 19.64 -13.82 -34.15
C ALA A 98 18.31 -13.79 -34.93
N PRO A 99 17.95 -14.86 -35.66
CA PRO A 99 16.69 -14.94 -36.37
C PRO A 99 15.51 -14.82 -35.39
N PRO A 100 14.41 -14.16 -35.78
CA PRO A 100 13.23 -14.05 -34.94
C PRO A 100 12.66 -15.44 -34.63
N PRO A 101 12.11 -15.66 -33.41
CA PRO A 101 11.40 -16.89 -33.11
C PRO A 101 10.23 -17.06 -34.08
N ALA A 102 10.14 -18.24 -34.68
CA ALA A 102 9.03 -18.64 -35.54
C ALA A 102 7.71 -18.50 -34.76
N GLN A 103 6.80 -17.70 -35.30
CA GLN A 103 5.43 -17.61 -34.83
C GLN A 103 4.76 -18.99 -35.05
N PRO A 104 4.19 -19.63 -34.02
CA PRO A 104 3.22 -20.68 -34.26
C PRO A 104 1.99 -20.07 -34.92
N ALA A 105 1.56 -20.73 -35.99
CA ALA A 105 0.46 -20.35 -36.85
C ALA A 105 -0.83 -20.06 -36.06
N GLU A 106 -1.54 -19.03 -36.51
CA GLU A 106 -2.96 -18.83 -36.30
C GLU A 106 -3.70 -20.09 -36.76
N GLU A 107 -4.33 -20.81 -35.82
CA GLU A 107 -5.36 -21.80 -36.15
C GLU A 107 -6.73 -21.11 -36.05
N GLU A 108 -7.25 -20.87 -37.24
CA GLU A 108 -8.52 -20.28 -37.58
C GLU A 108 -9.70 -21.17 -37.13
N ALA A 109 -10.66 -20.55 -36.46
CA ALA A 109 -12.10 -20.80 -36.42
C ALA A 109 -12.65 -22.24 -36.53
N ALA A 110 -13.41 -22.63 -35.51
CA ALA A 110 -14.62 -23.43 -35.71
C ALA A 110 -15.75 -22.93 -34.80
N GLU A 111 -16.66 -22.17 -35.42
CA GLU A 111 -18.04 -21.96 -34.99
C GLU A 111 -18.74 -23.30 -34.71
N ALA A 112 -19.37 -23.43 -33.56
CA ALA A 112 -20.43 -24.42 -33.33
C ALA A 112 -21.44 -23.89 -32.30
N GLU A 113 -22.48 -23.26 -32.82
CA GLU A 113 -23.80 -23.09 -32.19
C GLU A 113 -24.82 -23.80 -33.10
N PRO A 114 -26.06 -24.06 -32.67
CA PRO A 114 -26.48 -24.82 -31.49
C PRO A 114 -27.42 -25.97 -31.90
N ALA A 115 -27.64 -26.96 -31.04
CA ALA A 115 -28.69 -27.96 -31.22
C ALA A 115 -29.64 -27.99 -30.02
N ASP A 116 -30.79 -27.37 -30.25
CA ASP A 116 -32.06 -27.52 -29.56
C ASP A 116 -32.54 -28.98 -29.60
N SER A 117 -32.99 -29.52 -28.46
CA SER A 117 -33.95 -30.63 -28.43
C SER A 117 -34.69 -30.64 -27.10
N SER A 118 -36.00 -30.42 -27.26
CA SER A 118 -37.07 -30.47 -26.27
C SER A 118 -37.46 -31.88 -25.81
N ASP A 119 -38.31 -31.88 -24.78
CA ASP A 119 -39.28 -32.92 -24.36
C ASP A 119 -38.68 -34.10 -23.57
N GLY A 120 -39.19 -34.51 -22.40
CA GLY A 120 -40.54 -34.41 -21.83
C GLY A 120 -40.81 -35.78 -21.19
N GLY A 121 -41.40 -35.85 -19.99
CA GLY A 121 -41.84 -37.13 -19.43
C GLY A 121 -41.87 -37.22 -17.91
N ALA A 122 -43.08 -37.27 -17.39
CA ALA A 122 -43.48 -37.25 -15.99
C ALA A 122 -43.26 -38.58 -15.23
N SER A 123 -43.35 -38.45 -13.90
CA SER A 123 -43.93 -39.36 -12.88
C SER A 123 -43.73 -40.87 -13.01
N GLU A 124 -43.32 -41.54 -11.93
CA GLU A 124 -44.25 -42.06 -10.92
C GLU A 124 -43.50 -42.79 -9.78
N GLU A 125 -44.16 -42.87 -8.63
CA GLU A 125 -43.76 -43.42 -7.35
C GLU A 125 -43.48 -44.94 -7.37
N ALA A 126 -42.60 -45.40 -6.47
CA ALA A 126 -42.89 -46.49 -5.52
C ALA A 126 -41.69 -46.78 -4.58
N ASP A 127 -41.86 -46.44 -3.30
CA ASP A 127 -41.33 -47.18 -2.14
C ASP A 127 -42.00 -48.59 -2.08
N PRO A 128 -41.60 -49.58 -1.25
CA PRO A 128 -40.71 -49.49 -0.08
C PRO A 128 -39.74 -50.67 0.16
N THR A 129 -38.85 -50.55 1.16
CA THR A 129 -38.69 -51.50 2.29
C THR A 129 -37.34 -51.35 3.00
N GLY A 130 -37.41 -50.85 4.24
CA GLY A 130 -36.90 -51.55 5.43
C GLY A 130 -35.38 -51.66 5.65
N GLY A 131 -34.85 -50.74 6.45
CA GLY A 131 -33.55 -50.89 7.10
C GLY A 131 -33.47 -50.04 8.37
N ALA A 132 -33.79 -50.64 9.51
CA ALA A 132 -33.65 -50.02 10.83
C ALA A 132 -32.16 -49.81 11.15
N GLY A 133 -31.71 -48.55 11.07
CA GLY A 133 -30.46 -48.07 11.61
C GLY A 133 -30.76 -46.91 12.56
N SER A 134 -30.56 -47.14 13.85
CA SER A 134 -30.66 -46.12 14.89
C SER A 134 -29.47 -45.19 14.74
N GLU A 135 -29.63 -44.07 14.02
CA GLU A 135 -28.63 -43.01 13.97
C GLU A 135 -29.10 -41.83 14.81
N VAL A 136 -28.29 -41.52 15.82
CA VAL A 136 -28.44 -40.40 16.73
C VAL A 136 -28.54 -39.14 15.89
N ALA A 137 -29.65 -38.41 16.01
CA ALA A 137 -29.79 -37.07 15.47
C ALA A 137 -28.75 -36.16 16.13
N ALA A 138 -27.57 -36.08 15.52
CA ALA A 138 -26.68 -34.96 15.69
C ALA A 138 -27.36 -33.77 15.02
N GLU A 139 -27.70 -32.75 15.80
CA GLU A 139 -28.00 -31.43 15.26
C GLU A 139 -26.95 -31.08 14.20
N PRO A 140 -27.33 -30.55 13.03
CA PRO A 140 -26.35 -30.00 12.12
C PRO A 140 -25.52 -28.99 12.93
N PRO A 141 -24.18 -29.02 12.88
CA PRO A 141 -23.40 -28.02 13.58
C PRO A 141 -23.88 -26.67 13.06
N ALA A 142 -24.45 -25.88 13.98
CA ALA A 142 -24.71 -24.47 13.77
C ALA A 142 -23.46 -23.91 13.11
N THR A 143 -23.63 -23.35 11.91
CA THR A 143 -22.63 -22.56 11.22
C THR A 143 -22.01 -21.66 12.27
N ALA A 144 -20.78 -21.94 12.65
CA ALA A 144 -20.03 -21.09 13.55
C ALA A 144 -19.81 -19.78 12.79
N THR A 145 -20.69 -18.82 13.00
CA THR A 145 -20.42 -17.42 12.69
C THR A 145 -19.09 -17.11 13.38
N PRO A 146 -18.03 -16.71 12.66
CA PRO A 146 -16.89 -16.11 13.32
C PRO A 146 -17.34 -14.72 13.78
N GLY A 147 -18.03 -14.68 14.93
CA GLY A 147 -18.15 -13.47 15.73
C GLY A 147 -16.77 -13.19 16.31
N GLY A 148 -15.91 -12.59 15.49
CA GLY A 148 -14.63 -12.07 15.94
C GLY A 148 -14.86 -10.82 16.75
N ASP A 149 -14.19 -10.72 17.90
CA ASP A 149 -14.20 -9.56 18.77
C ASP A 149 -13.78 -8.28 18.03
N GLY A 150 -14.77 -7.55 17.53
CA GLY A 150 -14.81 -6.09 17.34
C GLY A 150 -13.95 -5.43 16.27
N ALA A 151 -12.82 -6.01 15.82
CA ALA A 151 -11.86 -5.32 14.95
C ALA A 151 -11.67 -5.95 13.57
N ALA A 152 -11.64 -5.11 12.52
CA ALA A 152 -11.47 -5.50 11.12
C ALA A 152 -10.18 -6.29 10.85
N PHE A 153 -9.10 -5.91 11.53
CA PHE A 153 -7.82 -6.62 11.49
C PHE A 153 -7.31 -6.77 12.91
N GLY A 154 -6.69 -7.91 13.23
CA GLY A 154 -6.10 -8.16 14.53
C GLY A 154 -4.74 -8.81 14.41
N ALA A 155 -4.11 -9.15 15.55
CA ALA A 155 -2.78 -9.77 15.57
C ALA A 155 -2.67 -11.12 14.83
N ARG A 156 -3.81 -11.74 14.47
CA ARG A 156 -3.85 -12.97 13.64
C ARG A 156 -3.92 -12.67 12.14
N SER A 157 -4.25 -11.44 11.76
CA SER A 157 -4.22 -11.01 10.37
C SER A 157 -2.77 -10.84 9.94
N ALA A 158 -2.39 -11.44 8.83
CA ALA A 158 -1.05 -11.32 8.27
C ALA A 158 -1.11 -10.62 6.93
N VAL A 159 -0.05 -9.87 6.62
CA VAL A 159 0.12 -9.20 5.32
C VAL A 159 0.93 -10.09 4.40
N SER A 160 0.30 -10.56 3.35
CA SER A 160 0.91 -11.40 2.31
C SER A 160 1.21 -10.58 1.06
N THR A 161 1.81 -11.22 0.07
CA THR A 161 1.98 -10.65 -1.28
C THR A 161 0.66 -10.32 -1.96
N VAL A 162 -0.43 -11.03 -1.61
CA VAL A 162 -1.71 -10.98 -2.33
C VAL A 162 -2.86 -10.36 -1.51
N GLY A 163 -2.58 -9.84 -0.31
CA GLY A 163 -3.60 -9.24 0.54
C GLY A 163 -3.27 -9.23 2.02
N VAL A 164 -4.26 -8.89 2.84
CA VAL A 164 -4.16 -8.79 4.31
C VAL A 164 -5.32 -9.52 5.00
N GLY A 165 -4.99 -10.49 5.85
CA GLY A 165 -5.99 -11.30 6.54
C GLY A 165 -6.94 -12.00 5.56
N ALA A 166 -8.24 -11.69 5.65
CA ALA A 166 -9.28 -12.22 4.76
C ALA A 166 -9.56 -11.36 3.52
N VAL A 167 -8.89 -10.21 3.37
CA VAL A 167 -9.01 -9.31 2.22
C VAL A 167 -7.91 -9.62 1.22
N TYR A 168 -8.29 -9.91 -0.01
CA TYR A 168 -7.37 -10.16 -1.13
C TYR A 168 -7.38 -8.99 -2.11
N PHE A 169 -6.23 -8.75 -2.76
CA PHE A 169 -6.16 -7.77 -3.82
C PHE A 169 -7.04 -8.18 -5.02
N GLY A 170 -7.78 -7.23 -5.57
CA GLY A 170 -8.83 -7.46 -6.58
C GLY A 170 -10.26 -7.54 -6.01
N MET A 171 -10.45 -7.58 -4.69
CA MET A 171 -11.80 -7.48 -4.10
C MET A 171 -12.35 -6.06 -4.24
N SER A 172 -13.67 -5.90 -4.40
CA SER A 172 -14.29 -4.58 -4.22
C SER A 172 -14.24 -4.16 -2.75
N PRO A 173 -14.30 -2.86 -2.43
CA PRO A 173 -14.39 -2.39 -1.04
C PRO A 173 -15.56 -3.02 -0.28
N GLU A 174 -16.71 -3.21 -0.93
CA GLU A 174 -17.89 -3.82 -0.33
C GLU A 174 -17.64 -5.30 0.02
N GLU A 175 -17.08 -6.08 -0.91
CA GLU A 175 -16.72 -7.47 -0.62
C GLU A 175 -15.70 -7.53 0.53
N ALA A 176 -14.67 -6.69 0.49
CA ALA A 176 -13.66 -6.64 1.54
C ALA A 176 -14.28 -6.32 2.91
N ALA A 177 -15.22 -5.37 2.98
CA ALA A 177 -15.95 -5.03 4.21
C ALA A 177 -16.70 -6.23 4.79
N GLU A 178 -17.39 -6.99 3.94
CA GLU A 178 -18.12 -8.19 4.36
C GLU A 178 -17.18 -9.26 4.92
N ARG A 179 -16.00 -9.46 4.31
CA ARG A 179 -15.01 -10.45 4.77
C ARG A 179 -14.47 -10.17 6.16
N VAL A 180 -14.28 -8.90 6.50
CA VAL A 180 -13.69 -8.49 7.79
C VAL A 180 -14.70 -7.91 8.78
N GLY A 181 -15.98 -7.88 8.42
CA GLY A 181 -17.03 -7.30 9.27
C GLY A 181 -16.75 -5.84 9.63
N ALA A 182 -16.27 -5.05 8.65
CA ALA A 182 -15.81 -3.68 8.87
C ALA A 182 -16.63 -2.67 8.07
N ALA A 183 -16.73 -1.46 8.61
CA ALA A 183 -17.11 -0.29 7.82
C ALA A 183 -15.85 0.47 7.41
N TRP A 184 -15.86 1.07 6.22
CA TRP A 184 -14.75 1.87 5.73
C TRP A 184 -14.96 3.36 6.00
N ALA A 185 -13.92 4.05 6.44
CA ALA A 185 -13.79 5.49 6.38
C ALA A 185 -12.94 5.88 5.16
N GLY A 186 -13.17 7.07 4.58
CA GLY A 186 -12.40 7.58 3.44
C GLY A 186 -13.00 7.28 2.06
N THR A 187 -14.15 6.60 1.99
CA THR A 187 -14.87 6.38 0.73
C THR A 187 -15.36 7.72 0.16
N PRO A 188 -14.95 8.10 -1.06
CA PRO A 188 -15.33 9.38 -1.65
C PRO A 188 -16.81 9.42 -2.03
N ALA A 189 -17.39 10.61 -2.03
CA ALA A 189 -18.71 10.82 -2.61
C ALA A 189 -18.60 10.82 -4.15
N GLY A 190 -19.05 9.75 -4.79
CA GLY A 190 -19.02 9.60 -6.25
C GLY A 190 -18.01 8.57 -6.73
N ARG A 191 -17.58 8.68 -7.99
CA ARG A 191 -16.60 7.77 -8.59
C ARG A 191 -15.21 8.40 -8.53
N ALA A 192 -14.28 7.73 -7.88
CA ALA A 192 -12.86 8.02 -7.94
C ALA A 192 -12.12 6.74 -8.34
N ASP A 193 -11.16 6.87 -9.24
CA ASP A 193 -10.39 5.71 -9.75
C ASP A 193 -9.26 5.31 -8.79
N CYS A 194 -8.85 6.21 -7.89
CA CYS A 194 -7.90 5.92 -6.82
C CYS A 194 -8.31 6.64 -5.53
N TYR A 195 -8.39 5.91 -4.41
CA TYR A 195 -8.59 6.50 -3.09
C TYR A 195 -8.14 5.56 -1.98
N VAL A 196 -8.01 6.10 -0.78
CA VAL A 196 -7.58 5.34 0.41
C VAL A 196 -8.76 5.17 1.36
N ILE A 197 -8.95 3.95 1.85
CA ILE A 197 -9.93 3.62 2.89
C ILE A 197 -9.24 3.04 4.11
N THR A 198 -9.85 3.26 5.27
CA THR A 198 -9.36 2.72 6.55
C THR A 198 -10.51 2.03 7.29
N PRO A 199 -10.27 0.92 8.00
CA PRO A 199 -11.30 0.25 8.79
C PRO A 199 -11.72 1.12 9.97
N ALA A 200 -13.00 1.46 10.08
CA ALA A 200 -13.53 2.29 11.17
C ALA A 200 -13.35 1.65 12.56
N ASN A 201 -13.28 0.32 12.61
CA ASN A 201 -13.07 -0.49 13.81
C ASN A 201 -11.74 -1.26 13.79
N GLY A 202 -10.81 -0.96 12.88
CA GLY A 202 -9.51 -1.64 12.82
C GLY A 202 -8.43 -0.95 13.67
N PRO A 203 -7.25 -1.59 13.82
CA PRO A 203 -6.12 -0.96 14.47
C PRO A 203 -5.69 0.29 13.67
N PRO A 204 -5.20 1.34 14.35
CA PRO A 204 -4.58 2.45 13.65
C PRO A 204 -3.42 1.94 12.81
N GLY A 205 -3.16 2.62 11.70
CA GLY A 205 -2.01 2.31 10.87
C GLY A 205 -2.21 1.27 9.80
N VAL A 206 -3.46 1.01 9.42
CA VAL A 206 -3.82 0.13 8.31
C VAL A 206 -4.65 0.94 7.32
N ALA A 207 -4.14 1.07 6.10
CA ALA A 207 -4.83 1.78 5.04
C ALA A 207 -4.87 0.93 3.77
N LEU A 208 -6.06 0.75 3.19
CA LEU A 208 -6.25 0.04 1.93
C LEU A 208 -6.37 1.06 0.81
N TRP A 209 -5.66 0.83 -0.28
CA TRP A 209 -5.75 1.63 -1.48
C TRP A 209 -6.66 0.93 -2.47
N VAL A 210 -7.69 1.66 -2.88
CA VAL A 210 -8.60 1.25 -3.94
C VAL A 210 -8.11 1.84 -5.24
N PHE A 211 -7.96 1.01 -6.27
CA PHE A 211 -7.53 1.40 -7.60
C PHE A 211 -8.41 0.69 -8.63
N HIS A 212 -8.95 1.42 -9.60
CA HIS A 212 -9.91 0.90 -10.58
C HIS A 212 -11.11 0.14 -9.96
N GLY A 213 -11.54 0.57 -8.76
CA GLY A 213 -12.70 0.01 -8.06
C GLY A 213 -12.42 -1.23 -7.21
N THR A 214 -11.17 -1.68 -7.13
CA THR A 214 -10.76 -2.84 -6.32
C THR A 214 -9.67 -2.46 -5.33
N VAL A 215 -9.58 -3.18 -4.21
CA VAL A 215 -8.49 -3.04 -3.25
C VAL A 215 -7.23 -3.61 -3.90
N GLU A 216 -6.18 -2.81 -4.06
CA GLU A 216 -4.97 -3.23 -4.80
C GLU A 216 -3.67 -3.03 -4.02
N ARG A 217 -3.75 -2.39 -2.86
CA ARG A 217 -2.62 -2.19 -1.97
C ARG A 217 -3.07 -2.02 -0.52
N VAL A 218 -2.20 -2.39 0.40
CA VAL A 218 -2.31 -2.09 1.83
C VAL A 218 -1.03 -1.42 2.31
N ASP A 219 -1.19 -0.36 3.10
CA ASP A 219 -0.13 0.32 3.83
C ASP A 219 -0.25 0.02 5.32
N ILE A 220 0.89 -0.24 5.95
CA ILE A 220 1.02 -0.64 7.34
C ILE A 220 2.08 0.22 8.04
N ASP A 221 1.68 0.97 9.05
CA ASP A 221 2.58 1.74 9.93
C ASP A 221 2.53 1.26 11.40
N THR A 222 1.81 0.16 11.65
CA THR A 222 1.63 -0.43 12.97
C THR A 222 2.44 -1.72 13.16
N PRO A 223 3.01 -2.00 14.35
CA PRO A 223 3.68 -3.26 14.63
C PRO A 223 2.71 -4.44 14.84
N LEU A 224 1.40 -4.18 14.89
CA LEU A 224 0.38 -5.20 15.14
C LEU A 224 0.21 -6.20 13.99
N LEU A 225 0.44 -5.75 12.75
CA LEU A 225 0.32 -6.57 11.56
C LEU A 225 1.70 -6.84 10.98
N ARG A 226 1.98 -8.12 10.75
CA ARG A 226 3.25 -8.60 10.19
C ARG A 226 3.00 -9.53 9.02
N THR A 227 4.04 -9.80 8.25
CA THR A 227 4.01 -10.86 7.26
C THR A 227 3.93 -12.25 7.92
N PRO A 228 3.57 -13.32 7.18
CA PRO A 228 3.62 -14.68 7.70
C PRO A 228 4.99 -15.11 8.23
N SER A 229 6.07 -14.53 7.70
CA SER A 229 7.44 -14.74 8.18
C SER A 229 7.79 -13.91 9.42
N GLY A 230 6.86 -13.10 9.93
CA GLY A 230 7.05 -12.24 11.08
C GLY A 230 7.83 -10.95 10.78
N LEU A 231 8.02 -10.57 9.51
CA LEU A 231 8.65 -9.30 9.14
C LEU A 231 7.60 -8.18 9.16
N GLY A 232 7.99 -6.96 9.50
CA GLY A 232 7.08 -5.81 9.48
C GLY A 232 7.69 -4.61 10.18
N VAL A 233 6.85 -3.66 10.62
CA VAL A 233 7.29 -2.53 11.43
C VAL A 233 8.10 -3.02 12.63
N GLY A 234 9.22 -2.38 12.88
CA GLY A 234 10.20 -2.72 13.92
C GLY A 234 11.24 -3.78 13.53
N SER A 235 11.12 -4.43 12.37
CA SER A 235 12.18 -5.34 11.88
C SER A 235 13.41 -4.56 11.44
N HIS A 236 14.59 -5.13 11.65
CA HIS A 236 15.83 -4.53 11.19
C HIS A 236 16.14 -4.92 9.74
N LEU A 237 16.84 -4.06 9.00
CA LEU A 237 17.27 -4.37 7.62
C LEU A 237 18.12 -5.66 7.53
N GLY A 238 18.89 -5.97 8.57
CA GLY A 238 19.64 -7.23 8.66
C GLY A 238 18.72 -8.46 8.73
N GLU A 239 17.59 -8.37 9.42
CA GLU A 239 16.59 -9.45 9.48
C GLU A 239 15.90 -9.65 8.15
N LEU A 240 15.54 -8.55 7.46
CA LEU A 240 14.98 -8.61 6.10
C LEU A 240 15.92 -9.34 5.15
N ARG A 241 17.21 -8.94 5.12
CA ARG A 241 18.23 -9.58 4.28
C ARG A 241 18.40 -11.06 4.60
N SER A 242 18.49 -11.40 5.88
CA SER A 242 18.70 -12.79 6.32
C SER A 242 17.51 -13.68 5.98
N SER A 243 16.29 -13.16 6.06
CA SER A 243 15.06 -13.92 5.85
C SER A 243 14.68 -14.05 4.37
N LEU A 244 14.91 -12.99 3.58
CA LEU A 244 14.43 -12.91 2.19
C LEU A 244 15.53 -13.26 1.17
N GLY A 245 16.80 -13.04 1.53
CA GLY A 245 17.96 -13.34 0.69
C GLY A 245 17.89 -12.59 -0.64
N ASP A 246 18.19 -13.29 -1.73
CA ASP A 246 18.25 -12.73 -3.09
C ASP A 246 16.90 -12.21 -3.62
N LYS A 247 15.81 -12.47 -2.90
CA LYS A 247 14.47 -11.96 -3.23
C LYS A 247 14.25 -10.53 -2.74
N LEU A 248 15.20 -9.96 -1.99
CA LEU A 248 15.12 -8.60 -1.47
C LEU A 248 16.01 -7.68 -2.28
N LEU A 249 15.37 -6.75 -2.99
CA LEU A 249 16.06 -5.61 -3.59
C LEU A 249 16.18 -4.51 -2.54
N VAL A 250 17.35 -3.89 -2.42
CA VAL A 250 17.61 -2.84 -1.43
C VAL A 250 18.22 -1.65 -2.13
N GLU A 251 17.51 -0.54 -2.10
CA GLU A 251 17.86 0.70 -2.82
C GLU A 251 17.72 1.90 -1.89
N GLU A 252 18.36 3.01 -2.24
CA GLU A 252 18.09 4.28 -1.56
C GLU A 252 16.65 4.71 -1.85
N HIS A 253 15.95 5.25 -0.84
CA HIS A 253 14.58 5.69 -1.04
C HIS A 253 14.52 6.88 -2.01
N PRO A 254 13.72 6.83 -3.09
CA PRO A 254 13.78 7.81 -4.18
C PRO A 254 13.39 9.24 -3.75
N TYR A 255 12.60 9.38 -2.68
CA TYR A 255 12.08 10.66 -2.21
C TYR A 255 12.55 11.08 -0.81
N LEU A 256 13.17 10.17 -0.04
CA LEU A 256 13.47 10.40 1.37
C LEU A 256 14.96 10.18 1.60
N ALA A 257 15.71 11.27 1.65
CA ALA A 257 17.16 11.21 1.80
C ALA A 257 17.56 10.46 3.08
N GLY A 258 18.52 9.54 2.95
CA GLY A 258 19.01 8.72 4.06
C GLY A 258 18.08 7.57 4.48
N TRP A 259 16.94 7.39 3.80
CA TRP A 259 16.08 6.24 3.99
C TRP A 259 16.39 5.16 2.93
N ILE A 260 16.02 3.93 3.25
CA ILE A 260 16.19 2.77 2.38
C ILE A 260 14.81 2.25 1.99
N LEU A 261 14.66 1.92 0.71
CA LEU A 261 13.54 1.15 0.20
C LEU A 261 14.00 -0.30 0.00
N ALA A 262 13.42 -1.22 0.76
CA ALA A 262 13.71 -2.65 0.62
C ALA A 262 12.48 -3.36 0.04
N THR A 263 12.58 -3.89 -1.17
CA THR A 263 11.46 -4.46 -1.92
C THR A 263 11.61 -5.97 -2.08
N PHE A 264 10.66 -6.72 -1.54
CA PHE A 264 10.53 -8.15 -1.75
C PHE A 264 9.89 -8.43 -3.11
N VAL A 265 10.58 -9.24 -3.92
CA VAL A 265 10.13 -9.73 -5.22
C VAL A 265 9.82 -11.23 -5.12
N PRO A 266 8.55 -11.64 -5.24
CA PRO A 266 8.18 -13.05 -5.26
C PRO A 266 8.82 -13.80 -6.43
N THR A 267 9.10 -15.09 -6.23
CA THR A 267 9.67 -15.97 -7.27
C THR A 267 8.63 -16.87 -7.91
N ASP A 268 7.46 -17.02 -7.28
CA ASP A 268 6.33 -17.75 -7.87
C ASP A 268 5.75 -16.91 -9.03
N PRO A 269 5.61 -17.49 -10.24
CA PRO A 269 5.03 -16.77 -11.38
C PRO A 269 3.60 -16.28 -11.13
N ASN A 270 2.83 -16.93 -10.26
CA ASN A 270 1.48 -16.48 -9.90
C ASN A 270 1.49 -15.19 -9.08
N ASP A 271 2.61 -14.91 -8.40
CA ASP A 271 2.79 -13.73 -7.57
C ASP A 271 3.65 -12.64 -8.27
N ALA A 272 4.00 -12.83 -9.55
CA ALA A 272 4.91 -11.95 -10.27
C ALA A 272 4.44 -10.49 -10.35
N ALA A 273 3.13 -10.26 -10.26
CA ALA A 273 2.50 -8.94 -10.28
C ALA A 273 2.48 -8.23 -8.92
N PHE A 274 3.00 -8.84 -7.85
CA PHE A 274 2.92 -8.30 -6.48
C PHE A 274 4.27 -8.02 -5.85
N ARG A 275 4.32 -7.06 -4.93
CA ARG A 275 5.52 -6.75 -4.13
C ARG A 275 5.14 -6.50 -2.68
N ILE A 276 6.14 -6.61 -1.81
CA ILE A 276 6.11 -5.99 -0.49
C ILE A 276 7.29 -5.02 -0.40
N ALA A 277 7.01 -3.74 -0.16
CA ALA A 277 8.01 -2.69 -0.06
C ALA A 277 8.09 -2.19 1.39
N PHE A 278 9.29 -2.20 1.96
CA PHE A 278 9.57 -1.77 3.32
C PHE A 278 10.34 -0.46 3.28
N ASP A 279 9.85 0.56 3.98
CA ASP A 279 10.59 1.80 4.17
C ASP A 279 11.35 1.72 5.48
N VAL A 280 12.66 1.87 5.35
CA VAL A 280 13.61 1.66 6.43
C VAL A 280 14.29 2.98 6.75
N SER A 281 14.23 3.38 8.02
CA SER A 281 14.88 4.57 8.54
C SER A 281 15.70 4.20 9.77
N GLY A 282 16.93 4.71 9.89
CA GLY A 282 17.83 4.35 10.99
C GLY A 282 18.17 2.86 11.08
N GLY A 283 17.93 2.08 10.01
CA GLY A 283 18.14 0.63 9.96
C GLY A 283 16.94 -0.22 10.37
N GLU A 284 15.81 0.40 10.73
CA GLU A 284 14.57 -0.25 11.16
C GLU A 284 13.42 0.06 10.20
N VAL A 285 12.53 -0.91 10.00
CA VAL A 285 11.29 -0.72 9.21
C VAL A 285 10.34 0.16 10.00
N ILE A 286 9.97 1.31 9.43
CA ILE A 286 9.01 2.25 10.05
C ILE A 286 7.62 2.12 9.46
N ARG A 287 7.51 1.73 8.18
CA ARG A 287 6.27 1.41 7.47
C ARG A 287 6.57 0.38 6.40
N TYR A 288 5.56 -0.33 5.95
CA TYR A 288 5.65 -1.18 4.78
C TYR A 288 4.33 -1.28 4.05
N ARG A 289 4.39 -1.67 2.79
CA ARG A 289 3.25 -1.76 1.89
C ARG A 289 3.29 -3.04 1.09
N ALA A 290 2.13 -3.62 0.83
CA ALA A 290 1.97 -4.77 -0.06
C ALA A 290 0.92 -4.44 -1.11
N GLY A 291 1.12 -4.88 -2.35
CA GLY A 291 0.19 -4.55 -3.44
C GLY A 291 0.69 -4.96 -4.81
N ARG A 292 -0.09 -4.66 -5.84
CA ARG A 292 0.32 -4.83 -7.23
C ARG A 292 1.46 -3.90 -7.61
N THR A 293 2.33 -4.35 -8.53
CA THR A 293 3.49 -3.58 -9.02
C THR A 293 3.13 -2.20 -9.58
N GLU A 294 1.92 -2.04 -10.12
CA GLU A 294 1.43 -0.78 -10.68
C GLU A 294 1.13 0.31 -9.64
N ILE A 295 0.84 -0.08 -8.38
CA ILE A 295 0.42 0.85 -7.32
C ILE A 295 1.30 0.81 -6.07
N VAL A 296 2.01 -0.30 -5.83
CA VAL A 296 2.77 -0.53 -4.60
C VAL A 296 3.87 0.50 -4.39
N GLU A 297 4.42 1.12 -5.44
CA GLU A 297 5.48 2.13 -5.33
C GLU A 297 4.99 3.57 -5.44
N LEU A 298 3.69 3.80 -5.65
CA LEU A 298 3.15 5.16 -5.76
C LEU A 298 3.11 5.87 -4.39
N GLU A 299 3.39 7.16 -4.34
CA GLU A 299 3.34 7.93 -3.08
C GLU A 299 1.95 8.54 -2.81
N GLY A 300 1.05 8.54 -3.80
CA GLY A 300 -0.31 9.08 -3.68
C GLY A 300 -1.23 8.61 -4.80
N CYS A 301 -2.53 8.75 -4.59
CA CYS A 301 -3.50 8.79 -5.68
C CYS A 301 -3.36 10.11 -6.42
N ALA A 302 -3.21 10.06 -7.75
CA ALA A 302 -3.02 11.22 -8.62
C ALA A 302 -4.25 11.49 -9.49
#